data_AF-D8R728-F1
#
_entry.id   AF-D8R728-F1
#
_cell.length_a   1.000
_cell.length_b   1.000
_cell.length_c   1.000
_cell.angle_alpha   90.00
_cell.angle_beta   90.00
_cell.angle_gamma   90.00
#
_symmetry.space_group_name_H-M   'P 1'
#
loop_
_entity.id
_entity.type
_entity.pdbx_description
1 polymer ?
#
loop_
_entity_poly.entity_id
_entity_poly.type
_entity_poly.pdbx_seq_one_letter_code
_entity_poly.pdbx_strand_id
1 'polypeptide(L)'
;MVCCSLGLEWKARPGVLISASTAQGAKSSSSNIKVGSFHFPFSLVSRFLAQVIVSGACKDIGKAAIAAISKARGMEVAGAIDTIRVGEDVGEVAGLEALEVPVSNNLVTVLGSLSQSRPTGVVVDFSEASEVLENVRQATAFGMRSVVAVPGVDLDVVSQLITFCEKASMGCVIAPTLSIGAILLQEAAIAASFHYSHVDIVESLQSAKNVYPSSEALRVAKSMTGMGRVYNDSDFSKEHPARGELVDDGIRIHSMVSPGFISSLAVSLSGPGEVFSLRHDITDVKALMPGLLVAIRRVIRLQSLVYGLEKIL
;
A
#
# COMPACT_ATOMS: atom_id res chain seq x y z
N MET A 1 -36.68 16.43 33.80
CA MET A 1 -37.53 15.21 33.94
C MET A 1 -37.69 14.67 32.53
N VAL A 2 -36.94 13.72 32.00
CA VAL A 2 -36.06 12.64 32.51
C VAL A 2 -34.71 12.77 31.80
N CYS A 3 -33.61 12.67 32.55
CA CYS A 3 -32.23 12.66 32.06
C CYS A 3 -31.82 11.20 31.88
N CYS A 4 -31.33 10.80 30.71
CA CYS A 4 -30.74 9.48 30.51
C CYS A 4 -29.34 9.66 29.92
N SER A 5 -28.36 9.76 30.82
CA SER A 5 -26.93 9.73 30.56
C SER A 5 -26.45 8.28 30.72
N LEU A 6 -26.00 7.66 29.63
CA LEU A 6 -25.29 6.38 29.67
C LEU A 6 -23.85 6.64 29.24
N GLY A 7 -22.97 6.69 30.24
CA GLY A 7 -21.53 6.64 30.07
C GLY A 7 -21.07 5.23 29.71
N LEU A 8 -20.07 5.15 28.86
CA LEU A 8 -19.34 3.92 28.58
C LEU A 8 -17.89 4.11 29.04
N GLU A 9 -17.62 3.46 30.17
CA GLU A 9 -16.33 3.38 30.85
C GLU A 9 -15.34 2.51 30.06
N TRP A 10 -14.12 3.02 29.92
CA TRP A 10 -12.97 2.25 29.45
C TRP A 10 -12.38 1.43 30.61
N LYS A 11 -12.45 0.10 30.52
CA LYS A 11 -11.79 -0.84 31.43
C LYS A 11 -10.26 -0.85 31.20
N ALA A 12 -9.52 -0.16 32.05
CA ALA A 12 -8.07 -0.32 32.19
C ALA A 12 -7.73 -1.62 32.95
N ARG A 13 -6.70 -2.36 32.47
CA ARG A 13 -6.17 -3.56 33.12
C ARG A 13 -5.35 -3.18 34.38
N PRO A 14 -5.43 -3.94 35.49
CA PRO A 14 -4.65 -3.65 36.69
C PRO A 14 -3.28 -4.33 36.66
N GLY A 15 -2.25 -3.63 37.15
CA GLY A 15 -1.05 -4.29 37.67
C GLY A 15 0.28 -3.56 37.46
N VAL A 16 0.51 -2.45 38.18
CA VAL A 16 1.79 -2.17 38.85
C VAL A 16 1.48 -1.36 40.12
N LEU A 17 1.63 -2.00 41.28
CA LEU A 17 1.65 -1.32 42.58
C LEU A 17 2.98 -0.57 42.71
N ILE A 18 2.93 0.76 42.81
CA ILE A 18 4.03 1.57 43.33
C ILE A 18 3.59 2.08 44.70
N SER A 19 4.22 1.54 45.75
CA SER A 19 4.05 2.01 47.13
C SER A 19 4.61 3.43 47.27
N ALA A 20 3.77 4.35 47.73
CA ALA A 20 4.19 5.69 48.15
C ALA A 20 4.66 5.67 49.61
N SER A 21 5.89 6.14 49.87
CA SER A 21 6.29 6.62 51.19
C SER A 21 6.85 8.04 51.07
N THR A 22 6.09 9.01 51.57
CA THR A 22 6.53 10.33 52.04
C THR A 22 7.44 10.14 53.28
N ALA A 23 8.44 10.95 53.62
CA ALA A 23 8.90 12.25 53.18
C ALA A 23 10.35 12.51 53.71
N GLN A 24 10.90 13.66 53.30
CA GLN A 24 11.98 14.46 53.92
C GLN A 24 13.41 14.30 53.38
N GLY A 25 13.98 15.46 52.99
CA GLY A 25 15.42 15.68 52.94
C GLY A 25 15.94 16.23 51.62
N ALA A 26 15.75 17.53 51.38
CA ALA A 26 16.41 18.24 50.30
C ALA A 26 17.93 18.33 50.56
N LYS A 27 18.75 17.76 49.66
CA LYS A 27 20.14 18.17 49.45
C LYS A 27 20.50 18.07 47.96
N SER A 28 21.06 19.16 47.46
CA SER A 28 21.58 19.34 46.11
C SER A 28 22.78 18.43 45.85
N SER A 29 22.71 17.62 44.80
CA SER A 29 23.90 17.05 44.16
C SER A 29 23.61 16.79 42.69
N SER A 30 24.40 17.43 41.84
CA SER A 30 24.52 17.18 40.40
C SER A 30 24.73 15.70 40.11
N SER A 31 23.74 15.03 39.53
CA SER A 31 23.88 13.66 39.04
C SER A 31 23.68 13.63 37.52
N ASN A 32 24.77 13.30 36.82
CA ASN A 32 24.80 12.94 35.42
C ASN A 32 23.64 12.02 35.04
N ILE A 33 22.74 12.50 34.20
CA ILE A 33 21.74 11.66 33.54
C ILE A 33 22.52 10.80 32.54
N LYS A 34 22.80 9.54 32.91
CA LYS A 34 23.18 8.52 31.95
C LYS A 34 21.99 8.30 31.03
N VAL A 35 22.09 8.83 29.81
CA VAL A 35 21.20 8.44 28.71
C VAL A 35 21.45 6.96 28.47
N GLY A 36 20.57 6.12 29.01
CA GLY A 36 20.57 4.70 28.72
C GLY A 36 20.34 4.56 27.22
N SER A 37 21.37 4.09 26.51
CA SER A 37 21.23 3.67 25.12
C SER A 37 20.19 2.56 25.08
N PHE A 38 18.97 2.89 24.66
CA PHE A 38 17.96 1.93 24.27
C PHE A 38 18.48 1.17 23.05
N HIS A 39 19.26 0.13 23.33
CA HIS A 39 19.56 -0.91 22.36
C HIS A 39 18.27 -1.69 22.15
N PHE A 40 17.51 -1.33 21.12
CA PHE A 40 16.54 -2.25 20.55
C PHE A 40 17.31 -3.51 20.15
N PRO A 41 16.95 -4.70 20.65
CA PRO A 41 17.58 -5.94 20.21
C PRO A 41 17.07 -6.24 18.81
N PHE A 42 17.64 -5.59 17.80
CA PHE A 42 17.46 -5.91 16.39
C PHE A 42 18.33 -7.13 16.03
N SER A 43 18.16 -8.22 16.78
CA SER A 43 19.01 -9.40 16.66
C SER A 43 18.21 -10.67 16.90
N LEU A 44 17.25 -10.91 16.02
CA LEU A 44 16.71 -12.23 15.71
C LEU A 44 15.99 -12.16 14.35
N VAL A 45 16.73 -11.70 13.33
CA VAL A 45 16.30 -11.94 11.94
C VAL A 45 16.59 -13.40 11.68
N SER A 46 15.58 -14.24 11.91
CA SER A 46 15.55 -15.59 11.33
C SER A 46 15.92 -15.47 9.85
N ARG A 47 16.82 -16.33 9.37
CA ARG A 47 17.27 -16.44 7.98
C ARG A 47 16.13 -16.93 7.08
N PHE A 48 15.03 -16.19 7.00
CA PHE A 48 13.97 -16.44 6.04
C PHE A 48 14.36 -15.77 4.73
N LEU A 49 14.71 -16.60 3.76
CA LEU A 49 14.85 -16.23 2.37
C LEU A 49 13.49 -16.40 1.70
N ALA A 50 12.92 -15.32 1.16
CA ALA A 50 11.71 -15.37 0.36
C ALA A 50 12.08 -15.53 -1.12
N GLN A 51 11.55 -16.57 -1.75
CA GLN A 51 11.71 -16.78 -3.19
C GLN A 51 10.61 -16.02 -3.93
N VAL A 52 10.99 -15.00 -4.68
CA VAL A 52 10.03 -14.11 -5.33
C VAL A 52 9.94 -14.44 -6.81
N ILE A 53 8.72 -14.72 -7.26
CA ILE A 53 8.38 -14.89 -8.67
C ILE A 53 7.69 -13.61 -9.12
N VAL A 54 8.13 -13.00 -10.22
CA VAL A 54 7.54 -11.76 -10.73
C VAL A 54 6.78 -12.05 -12.02
N SER A 55 5.46 -11.87 -12.01
CA SER A 55 4.60 -11.89 -13.19
C SER A 55 4.45 -10.48 -13.76
N GLY A 56 4.58 -10.35 -15.09
CA GLY A 56 4.79 -9.05 -15.75
C GLY A 56 6.23 -8.54 -15.58
N ALA A 57 7.21 -9.45 -15.60
CA ALA A 57 8.61 -9.17 -15.31
C ALA A 57 9.24 -8.13 -16.26
N CYS A 58 8.80 -8.06 -17.52
CA CYS A 58 9.36 -7.17 -18.53
C CYS A 58 8.69 -5.79 -18.56
N LYS A 59 7.60 -5.56 -17.80
CA LYS A 59 7.02 -4.23 -17.58
C LYS A 59 7.98 -3.34 -16.79
N ASP A 60 7.87 -2.02 -16.90
CA ASP A 60 8.76 -1.09 -16.19
C ASP A 60 8.71 -1.26 -14.66
N ILE A 61 7.50 -1.51 -14.11
CA ILE A 61 7.32 -1.83 -12.69
C ILE A 61 7.93 -3.20 -12.33
N GLY A 62 7.86 -4.19 -13.23
CA GLY A 62 8.44 -5.52 -13.05
C GLY A 62 9.97 -5.45 -12.98
N LYS A 63 10.62 -4.77 -13.94
CA LYS A 63 12.06 -4.53 -13.93
C LYS A 63 12.52 -3.81 -12.66
N ALA A 64 11.78 -2.78 -12.24
CA ALA A 64 12.05 -2.09 -10.99
C ALA A 64 11.93 -3.02 -9.77
N ALA A 65 10.91 -3.89 -9.75
CA ALA A 65 10.70 -4.88 -8.71
C ALA A 65 11.86 -5.88 -8.64
N ILE A 66 12.29 -6.44 -9.78
CA ILE A 66 13.44 -7.35 -9.87
C ILE A 66 14.71 -6.70 -9.30
N ALA A 67 14.98 -5.45 -9.68
CA ALA A 67 16.11 -4.68 -9.15
C ALA A 67 16.01 -4.40 -7.64
N ALA A 68 14.81 -4.14 -7.13
CA ALA A 68 14.59 -3.92 -5.70
C ALA A 68 14.72 -5.21 -4.88
N ILE A 69 14.15 -6.31 -5.37
CA ILE A 69 14.18 -7.64 -4.73
C ILE A 69 15.62 -8.14 -4.67
N SER A 70 16.37 -8.05 -5.77
CA SER A 70 17.77 -8.51 -5.82
C SER A 70 18.69 -7.79 -4.84
N LYS A 71 18.35 -6.54 -4.48
CA LYS A 71 19.10 -5.74 -3.49
C LYS A 71 18.58 -5.92 -2.06
N ALA A 72 17.39 -6.49 -1.88
CA ALA A 72 16.73 -6.61 -0.59
C ALA A 72 17.27 -7.81 0.19
N ARG A 73 17.61 -7.59 1.47
CA ARG A 73 18.00 -8.70 2.36
C ARG A 73 16.83 -9.65 2.61
N GLY A 74 17.11 -10.95 2.57
CA GLY A 74 16.13 -12.01 2.85
C GLY A 74 15.15 -12.25 1.69
N MET A 75 15.49 -11.83 0.48
CA MET A 75 14.70 -12.09 -0.72
C MET A 75 15.64 -12.45 -1.87
N GLU A 76 15.16 -13.25 -2.80
CA GLU A 76 15.81 -13.53 -4.08
C GLU A 76 14.76 -13.61 -5.18
N VAL A 77 15.15 -13.25 -6.40
CA VAL A 77 14.32 -13.49 -7.58
C VAL A 77 14.51 -14.95 -7.98
N ALA A 78 13.45 -15.74 -7.90
CA ALA A 78 13.48 -17.17 -8.20
C ALA A 78 12.76 -17.53 -9.50
N GLY A 79 11.98 -16.59 -10.05
CA GLY A 79 11.25 -16.78 -11.29
C GLY A 79 10.77 -15.47 -11.90
N ALA A 80 10.64 -15.46 -13.22
CA ALA A 80 10.18 -14.33 -13.99
C ALA A 80 9.18 -14.81 -15.04
N ILE A 81 7.98 -14.24 -15.05
CA ILE A 81 6.91 -14.56 -16.00
C ILE A 81 6.62 -13.35 -16.87
N ASP A 82 6.71 -13.53 -18.19
CA ASP A 82 6.23 -12.58 -19.18
C ASP A 82 6.00 -13.27 -20.53
N THR A 83 5.26 -12.63 -21.41
CA THR A 83 5.02 -13.09 -22.80
C THR A 83 6.07 -12.58 -23.77
N ILE A 84 6.82 -11.54 -23.39
CA ILE A 84 7.92 -10.98 -24.18
C ILE A 84 9.27 -11.40 -23.61
N ARG A 85 10.31 -11.43 -24.46
CA ARG A 85 11.70 -11.73 -24.08
C ARG A 85 11.90 -13.10 -23.40
N VAL A 86 11.04 -14.06 -23.72
CA VAL A 86 11.09 -15.43 -23.18
C VAL A 86 12.46 -16.07 -23.49
N GLY A 87 13.09 -16.63 -22.46
CA GLY A 87 14.41 -17.25 -22.53
C GLY A 87 15.59 -16.30 -22.22
N GLU A 88 15.39 -14.98 -22.24
CA GLU A 88 16.40 -14.02 -21.81
C GLU A 88 16.57 -14.03 -20.28
N ASP A 89 17.75 -13.67 -19.78
CA ASP A 89 17.99 -13.53 -18.34
C ASP A 89 17.28 -12.28 -17.78
N VAL A 90 16.53 -12.47 -16.70
CA VAL A 90 15.72 -11.40 -16.11
C VAL A 90 16.57 -10.28 -15.47
N GLY A 91 17.78 -10.60 -15.00
CA GLY A 91 18.75 -9.64 -14.49
C GLY A 91 19.15 -8.64 -15.58
N GLU A 92 19.56 -9.16 -16.75
CA GLU A 92 19.92 -8.35 -17.91
C GLU A 92 18.73 -7.50 -18.40
N VAL A 93 17.53 -8.09 -18.47
CA VAL A 93 16.29 -7.37 -18.84
C VAL A 93 15.99 -6.23 -17.87
N ALA A 94 16.31 -6.39 -16.59
CA ALA A 94 16.15 -5.37 -15.55
C ALA A 94 17.35 -4.39 -15.45
N GLY A 95 18.38 -4.53 -16.29
CA GLY A 95 19.57 -3.69 -16.28
C GLY A 95 20.54 -3.99 -15.12
N LEU A 96 20.57 -5.24 -14.67
CA LEU A 96 21.47 -5.77 -13.65
C LEU A 96 22.48 -6.74 -14.30
N GLU A 97 23.39 -7.27 -13.49
CA GLU A 97 24.16 -8.47 -13.86
C GLU A 97 23.23 -9.68 -13.97
N ALA A 98 23.66 -10.70 -14.73
CA ALA A 98 22.86 -11.90 -14.97
C ALA A 98 22.49 -12.58 -13.64
N LEU A 99 21.20 -12.88 -13.47
CA LEU A 99 20.66 -13.54 -12.28
C LEU A 99 20.53 -15.07 -12.43
N GLU A 100 20.80 -15.59 -13.63
CA GLU A 100 20.59 -16.99 -14.03
C GLU A 100 19.12 -17.42 -13.93
N VAL A 101 18.20 -16.48 -14.11
CA VAL A 101 16.75 -16.71 -14.06
C VAL A 101 16.15 -16.33 -15.41
N PRO A 102 15.78 -17.31 -16.26
CA PRO A 102 15.20 -17.02 -17.55
C PRO A 102 13.77 -16.52 -17.41
N VAL A 103 13.38 -15.60 -18.29
CA VAL A 103 11.97 -15.22 -18.46
C VAL A 103 11.20 -16.41 -19.05
N SER A 104 10.15 -16.85 -18.37
CA SER A 104 9.26 -17.92 -18.81
C SER A 104 7.88 -17.38 -19.17
N ASN A 105 7.17 -18.06 -20.06
CA ASN A 105 5.78 -17.75 -20.40
C ASN A 105 4.76 -18.66 -19.68
N ASN A 106 5.21 -19.54 -18.80
CA ASN A 106 4.34 -20.50 -18.13
C ASN A 106 4.54 -20.44 -16.60
N LEU A 107 3.59 -19.78 -15.94
CA LEU A 107 3.58 -19.64 -14.48
C LEU A 107 3.56 -21.00 -13.77
N VAL A 108 2.76 -21.96 -14.24
CA VAL A 108 2.62 -23.29 -13.63
C VAL A 108 3.96 -24.04 -13.65
N THR A 109 4.72 -23.95 -14.74
CA THR A 109 6.04 -24.60 -14.83
C THR A 109 7.02 -24.04 -13.80
N VAL A 110 7.06 -22.71 -13.64
CA VAL A 110 7.93 -22.05 -12.66
C VAL A 110 7.47 -22.31 -11.22
N LEU A 111 6.17 -22.31 -10.96
CA LEU A 111 5.62 -22.69 -9.66
C LEU A 111 5.96 -24.14 -9.32
N GLY A 112 5.82 -25.06 -10.29
CA GLY A 112 6.14 -26.47 -10.12
C GLY A 112 7.60 -26.70 -9.73
N SER A 113 8.55 -26.03 -10.38
CA SER A 113 9.98 -26.17 -10.06
C SER A 113 10.33 -25.63 -8.67
N LEU A 114 9.64 -24.58 -8.21
CA LEU A 114 9.88 -23.95 -6.91
C LEU A 114 9.07 -24.55 -5.77
N SER A 115 7.98 -25.27 -6.04
CA SER A 115 7.10 -25.87 -5.02
C SER A 115 7.80 -26.87 -4.10
N GLN A 116 8.91 -27.46 -4.55
CA GLN A 116 9.70 -28.41 -3.77
C GLN A 116 10.76 -27.73 -2.88
N SER A 117 10.91 -26.41 -3.00
CA SER A 117 11.90 -25.66 -2.25
C SER A 117 11.42 -25.43 -0.80
N ARG A 118 12.36 -25.41 0.14
CA ARG A 118 12.09 -25.07 1.55
C ARG A 118 11.74 -23.60 1.82
N PRO A 119 12.29 -22.59 1.10
CA PRO A 119 11.92 -21.19 1.36
C PRO A 119 10.47 -20.89 0.98
N THR A 120 9.89 -19.87 1.62
CA THR A 120 8.52 -19.44 1.29
C THR A 120 8.52 -18.71 -0.04
N GLY A 121 7.76 -19.22 -1.01
CA GLY A 121 7.57 -18.55 -2.28
C GLY A 121 6.48 -17.48 -2.24
N VAL A 122 6.73 -16.35 -2.91
CA VAL A 122 5.81 -15.24 -3.09
C VAL A 122 5.72 -14.90 -4.57
N VAL A 123 4.52 -14.91 -5.13
CA VAL A 123 4.24 -14.44 -6.48
C VAL A 123 3.84 -12.97 -6.42
N VAL A 124 4.61 -12.11 -7.05
CA VAL A 124 4.26 -10.71 -7.27
C VAL A 124 3.63 -10.59 -8.65
N ASP A 125 2.40 -10.09 -8.71
CA ASP A 125 1.62 -10.01 -9.94
C ASP A 125 1.44 -8.58 -10.43
N PHE A 126 2.00 -8.31 -11.62
CA PHE A 126 1.84 -7.10 -12.40
C PHE A 126 1.21 -7.38 -13.77
N SER A 127 0.49 -8.50 -13.94
CA SER A 127 -0.21 -8.88 -15.17
C SER A 127 -1.38 -7.94 -15.49
N GLU A 128 -2.34 -8.41 -16.27
CA GLU A 128 -3.62 -7.74 -16.51
C GLU A 128 -4.69 -8.17 -15.50
N ALA A 129 -5.69 -7.31 -15.27
CA ALA A 129 -6.75 -7.56 -14.28
C ALA A 129 -7.56 -8.85 -14.54
N SER A 130 -7.69 -9.24 -15.81
CA SER A 130 -8.37 -10.48 -16.22
C SER A 130 -7.64 -11.76 -15.80
N GLU A 131 -6.33 -11.68 -15.57
CA GLU A 131 -5.48 -12.84 -15.27
C GLU A 131 -5.31 -13.06 -13.76
N VAL A 132 -5.52 -12.01 -12.95
CA VAL A 132 -5.29 -12.02 -11.49
C VAL A 132 -5.98 -13.18 -10.78
N LEU A 133 -7.24 -13.46 -11.11
CA LEU A 133 -8.01 -14.53 -10.47
C LEU A 133 -7.33 -15.89 -10.66
N GLU A 134 -6.89 -16.17 -11.88
CA GLU A 134 -6.28 -17.45 -12.23
C GLU A 134 -4.85 -17.54 -11.69
N ASN A 135 -4.06 -16.47 -11.81
CA ASN A 135 -2.69 -16.40 -11.28
C ASN A 135 -2.65 -16.66 -9.77
N VAL A 136 -3.56 -16.03 -8.99
CA VAL A 136 -3.64 -16.23 -7.54
C VAL A 136 -4.12 -17.64 -7.20
N ARG A 137 -5.07 -18.20 -7.96
CA ARG A 137 -5.50 -19.60 -7.77
C ARG A 137 -4.37 -20.58 -7.99
N GLN A 138 -3.60 -20.41 -9.06
CA GLN A 138 -2.43 -21.23 -9.36
C GLN A 138 -1.37 -21.10 -8.27
N ALA A 139 -0.97 -19.88 -7.91
CA ALA A 139 0.00 -19.64 -6.85
C ALA A 139 -0.39 -20.33 -5.54
N THR A 140 -1.65 -20.17 -5.14
CA THR A 140 -2.21 -20.77 -3.92
C THR A 140 -2.23 -22.30 -3.99
N ALA A 141 -2.57 -22.89 -5.15
CA ALA A 141 -2.56 -24.34 -5.35
C ALA A 141 -1.16 -24.96 -5.18
N PHE A 142 -0.10 -24.22 -5.49
CA PHE A 142 1.29 -24.61 -5.26
C PHE A 142 1.82 -24.20 -3.87
N GLY A 143 0.96 -23.71 -2.96
CA GLY A 143 1.36 -23.30 -1.61
C GLY A 143 2.14 -21.98 -1.57
N MET A 144 2.05 -21.15 -2.62
CA MET A 144 2.68 -19.85 -2.70
C MET A 144 1.73 -18.74 -2.27
N ARG A 145 2.30 -17.66 -1.73
CA ARG A 145 1.56 -16.45 -1.36
C ARG A 145 1.59 -15.44 -2.50
N SER A 146 0.64 -14.51 -2.53
CA SER A 146 0.54 -13.57 -3.65
C SER A 146 0.55 -12.11 -3.19
N VAL A 147 1.25 -11.26 -3.94
CA VAL A 147 1.15 -9.79 -3.85
C VAL A 147 0.72 -9.30 -5.22
N VAL A 148 -0.52 -8.85 -5.33
CA VAL A 148 -1.10 -8.35 -6.58
C VAL A 148 -1.08 -6.83 -6.56
N ALA A 149 -0.43 -6.23 -7.54
CA ALA A 149 -0.36 -4.78 -7.72
C ALA A 149 -0.86 -4.40 -9.11
N VAL A 150 -2.07 -4.89 -9.42
CA VAL A 150 -2.77 -4.65 -10.68
C VAL A 150 -3.92 -3.69 -10.43
N PRO A 151 -3.96 -2.52 -11.10
CA PRO A 151 -5.08 -1.59 -10.96
C PRO A 151 -6.34 -2.15 -11.65
N GLY A 152 -7.52 -1.80 -11.13
CA GLY A 152 -8.79 -2.13 -11.79
C GLY A 152 -9.28 -3.57 -11.63
N VAL A 153 -8.77 -4.32 -10.64
CA VAL A 153 -9.34 -5.63 -10.28
C VAL A 153 -10.77 -5.44 -9.76
N ASP A 154 -11.70 -6.20 -10.33
CA ASP A 154 -13.12 -6.17 -9.96
C ASP A 154 -13.33 -6.60 -8.49
N LEU A 155 -14.24 -5.92 -7.79
CA LEU A 155 -14.61 -6.26 -6.41
C LEU A 155 -15.23 -7.65 -6.29
N ASP A 156 -15.90 -8.16 -7.33
CA ASP A 156 -16.42 -9.53 -7.35
C ASP A 156 -15.27 -10.54 -7.40
N VAL A 157 -14.21 -10.24 -8.16
CA VAL A 157 -12.98 -11.04 -8.20
C VAL A 157 -12.28 -10.99 -6.85
N VAL A 158 -12.15 -9.82 -6.23
CA VAL A 158 -11.58 -9.67 -4.88
C VAL A 158 -12.35 -10.51 -3.87
N SER A 159 -13.69 -10.46 -3.88
CA SER A 159 -14.55 -11.22 -2.96
C SER A 159 -14.41 -12.73 -3.12
N GLN A 160 -14.31 -13.21 -4.36
CA GLN A 160 -14.00 -14.61 -4.66
C GLN A 160 -12.63 -15.02 -4.10
N LEU A 161 -11.61 -14.17 -4.29
CA LEU A 161 -10.26 -14.43 -3.83
C LEU A 161 -10.14 -14.41 -2.29
N ILE A 162 -10.89 -13.54 -1.60
CA ILE A 162 -10.96 -13.55 -0.12
C ILE A 162 -11.40 -14.92 0.37
N THR A 163 -12.56 -15.38 -0.12
CA THR A 163 -13.14 -16.68 0.27
C THR A 163 -12.21 -17.84 -0.05
N PHE A 164 -11.52 -17.77 -1.20
CA PHE A 164 -10.60 -18.80 -1.65
C PHE A 164 -9.32 -18.86 -0.80
N CYS A 165 -8.70 -17.71 -0.54
CA CYS A 165 -7.47 -17.61 0.25
C CYS A 165 -7.71 -18.02 1.71
N GLU A 166 -8.85 -17.65 2.29
CA GLU A 166 -9.24 -18.10 3.63
C GLU A 166 -9.37 -19.63 3.72
N LYS A 167 -10.05 -20.26 2.77
CA LYS A 167 -10.19 -21.73 2.71
C LYS A 167 -8.84 -22.43 2.55
N ALA A 168 -7.93 -21.84 1.78
CA ALA A 168 -6.59 -22.36 1.58
C ALA A 168 -5.62 -22.04 2.74
N SER A 169 -6.00 -21.17 3.68
CA SER A 169 -5.11 -20.60 4.70
C SER A 169 -3.86 -19.93 4.11
N MET A 170 -4.02 -19.28 2.95
CA MET A 170 -2.93 -18.68 2.19
C MET A 170 -3.00 -17.16 2.20
N GLY A 171 -1.86 -16.54 2.46
CA GLY A 171 -1.70 -15.08 2.45
C GLY A 171 -1.75 -14.52 1.03
N CYS A 172 -2.60 -13.52 0.82
CA CYS A 172 -2.63 -12.71 -0.40
C CYS A 172 -2.75 -11.23 -0.03
N VAL A 173 -2.04 -10.36 -0.74
CA VAL A 173 -2.21 -8.91 -0.62
C VAL A 173 -2.61 -8.39 -1.99
N ILE A 174 -3.79 -7.78 -2.09
CA ILE A 174 -4.17 -6.99 -3.26
C ILE A 174 -3.95 -5.53 -2.88
N ALA A 175 -2.97 -4.89 -3.52
CA ALA A 175 -2.57 -3.51 -3.25
C ALA A 175 -2.87 -2.64 -4.47
N PRO A 176 -3.98 -1.86 -4.47
CA PRO A 176 -4.30 -0.92 -5.55
C PRO A 176 -3.21 0.14 -5.80
N THR A 177 -2.42 0.43 -4.76
CA THR A 177 -1.21 1.24 -4.84
C THR A 177 -0.10 0.62 -3.99
N LEU A 178 1.13 0.66 -4.50
CA LEU A 178 2.34 0.31 -3.76
C LEU A 178 3.07 1.54 -3.20
N SER A 179 2.54 2.74 -3.44
CA SER A 179 3.14 3.97 -2.95
C SER A 179 2.79 4.20 -1.49
N ILE A 180 3.80 4.11 -0.62
CA ILE A 180 3.65 4.43 0.81
C ILE A 180 3.24 5.90 0.98
N GLY A 181 3.83 6.81 0.21
CA GLY A 181 3.52 8.24 0.29
C GLY A 181 2.08 8.56 -0.10
N ALA A 182 1.54 7.88 -1.12
CA ALA A 182 0.14 8.03 -1.50
C ALA A 182 -0.81 7.54 -0.39
N ILE A 183 -0.49 6.42 0.25
CA ILE A 183 -1.27 5.89 1.37
C ILE A 183 -1.23 6.84 2.57
N LEU A 184 -0.05 7.36 2.93
CA LEU A 184 0.07 8.31 4.03
C LEU A 184 -0.68 9.62 3.74
N LEU A 185 -0.67 10.09 2.48
CA LEU A 185 -1.47 11.23 2.05
C LEU A 185 -2.96 10.93 2.21
N GLN A 186 -3.42 9.74 1.78
CA GLN A 186 -4.82 9.33 1.92
C GLN A 186 -5.25 9.31 3.39
N GLU A 187 -4.50 8.63 4.27
CA GLU A 187 -4.82 8.54 5.70
C GLU A 187 -4.82 9.92 6.37
N ALA A 188 -3.86 10.79 6.03
CA ALA A 188 -3.83 12.17 6.52
C ALA A 188 -5.02 12.99 6.01
N ALA A 189 -5.45 12.78 4.76
CA ALA A 189 -6.60 13.46 4.18
C ALA A 189 -7.90 13.02 4.87
N ILE A 190 -8.09 11.71 5.12
CA ILE A 190 -9.21 11.17 5.88
C ILE A 190 -9.25 11.81 7.27
N ALA A 191 -8.13 11.80 8.00
CA ALA A 191 -8.05 12.39 9.33
C ALA A 191 -8.37 13.89 9.32
N ALA A 192 -7.85 14.64 8.35
CA ALA A 192 -8.11 16.07 8.21
C ALA A 192 -9.57 16.37 7.83
N SER A 193 -10.20 15.55 6.99
CA SER A 193 -11.54 15.78 6.44
C SER A 193 -12.62 15.97 7.52
N PHE A 194 -12.45 15.38 8.70
CA PHE A 194 -13.35 15.58 9.84
C PHE A 194 -13.34 17.00 10.41
N HIS A 195 -12.29 17.78 10.14
CA HIS A 195 -12.08 19.12 10.68
C HIS A 195 -12.38 20.24 9.68
N TYR A 196 -12.47 19.94 8.39
CA TYR A 196 -12.68 20.93 7.33
C TYR A 196 -14.01 20.74 6.61
N SER A 197 -14.58 21.85 6.12
CA SER A 197 -15.84 21.85 5.37
C SER A 197 -15.65 21.99 3.86
N HIS A 198 -14.43 22.22 3.39
CA HIS A 198 -14.11 22.45 1.98
C HIS A 198 -12.96 21.55 1.58
N VAL A 199 -13.10 20.83 0.48
CA VAL A 199 -12.13 19.83 0.00
C VAL A 199 -12.11 19.82 -1.51
N ASP A 200 -10.93 20.08 -2.08
CA ASP A 200 -10.67 19.95 -3.52
C ASP A 200 -9.43 19.07 -3.75
N ILE A 201 -9.47 18.23 -4.77
CA ILE A 201 -8.38 17.36 -5.19
C ILE A 201 -7.88 17.81 -6.55
N VAL A 202 -6.57 17.94 -6.69
CA VAL A 202 -5.91 18.24 -7.96
C VAL A 202 -4.93 17.11 -8.29
N GLU A 203 -5.06 16.54 -9.48
CA GLU A 203 -4.11 15.57 -10.00
C GLU A 203 -3.38 16.12 -11.22
N SER A 204 -2.11 15.73 -11.38
CA SER A 204 -1.35 15.97 -12.61
C SER A 204 -0.79 14.68 -13.17
N LEU A 205 -0.85 14.53 -14.49
CA LEU A 205 -0.36 13.37 -15.23
C LEU A 205 0.52 13.81 -16.41
N GLN A 206 1.59 13.06 -16.68
CA GLN A 206 2.50 13.32 -17.80
C GLN A 206 1.86 13.05 -19.16
N SER A 207 1.00 12.03 -19.22
CA SER A 207 0.38 11.54 -20.45
C SER A 207 -1.11 11.35 -20.25
N ALA A 208 -1.85 11.49 -21.35
CA ALA A 208 -3.28 11.31 -21.32
C ALA A 208 -3.64 9.85 -21.04
N LYS A 209 -4.63 9.64 -20.17
CA LYS A 209 -5.32 8.37 -19.94
C LYS A 209 -6.72 8.41 -20.54
N ASN A 210 -7.31 7.23 -20.74
CA ASN A 210 -8.65 7.10 -21.31
C ASN A 210 -9.77 7.47 -20.33
N VAL A 211 -9.47 7.57 -19.03
CA VAL A 211 -10.45 7.81 -17.97
C VAL A 211 -9.87 8.84 -17.00
N TYR A 212 -10.66 9.88 -16.72
CA TYR A 212 -10.46 10.83 -15.63
C TYR A 212 -11.71 10.82 -14.76
N PRO A 213 -11.56 11.07 -13.45
CA PRO A 213 -10.31 11.22 -12.71
C PRO A 213 -9.51 9.92 -12.64
N SER A 214 -8.23 9.98 -12.26
CA SER A 214 -7.48 8.73 -12.05
C SER A 214 -8.09 7.89 -10.92
N SER A 215 -7.86 6.58 -10.98
CA SER A 215 -8.28 5.66 -9.92
C SER A 215 -7.67 6.00 -8.55
N GLU A 216 -6.52 6.68 -8.52
CA GLU A 216 -5.90 7.17 -7.28
C GLU A 216 -6.69 8.34 -6.70
N ALA A 217 -6.97 9.37 -7.51
CA ALA A 217 -7.72 10.54 -7.07
C ALA A 217 -9.14 10.16 -6.63
N LEU A 218 -9.79 9.27 -7.39
CA LEU A 218 -11.12 8.76 -7.05
C LEU A 218 -11.10 7.95 -5.74
N ARG A 219 -10.04 7.17 -5.48
CA ARG A 219 -9.89 6.42 -4.22
C ARG A 219 -9.76 7.36 -3.03
N VAL A 220 -8.92 8.38 -3.15
CA VAL A 220 -8.75 9.38 -2.09
C VAL A 220 -10.05 10.14 -1.83
N ALA A 221 -10.76 10.58 -2.88
CA ALA A 221 -12.08 11.20 -2.74
C ALA A 221 -13.04 10.27 -1.99
N LYS A 222 -13.26 9.05 -2.50
CA LYS A 222 -14.18 8.06 -1.91
C LYS A 222 -13.83 7.66 -0.48
N SER A 223 -12.56 7.75 -0.09
CA SER A 223 -12.15 7.48 1.29
C SER A 223 -12.63 8.55 2.28
N MET A 224 -12.98 9.74 1.80
CA MET A 224 -13.50 10.85 2.59
C MET A 224 -15.04 11.01 2.49
N THR A 225 -15.72 10.15 1.73
CA THR A 225 -17.19 10.20 1.56
C THR A 225 -17.90 9.15 2.42
N GLY A 226 -19.21 9.27 2.57
CA GLY A 226 -20.04 8.37 3.38
C GLY A 226 -19.86 8.54 4.90
N MET A 227 -19.14 9.57 5.33
CA MET A 227 -18.84 9.84 6.76
C MET A 227 -19.84 10.82 7.40
N GLY A 228 -20.96 11.11 6.74
CA GLY A 228 -22.01 12.02 7.22
C GLY A 228 -21.66 13.51 7.14
N ARG A 229 -20.73 13.87 6.24
CA ARG A 229 -20.32 15.25 5.97
C ARG A 229 -20.50 15.55 4.49
N VAL A 230 -20.92 16.79 4.19
CA VAL A 230 -20.98 17.33 2.83
C VAL A 230 -19.98 18.47 2.75
N TYR A 231 -19.09 18.41 1.77
CA TYR A 231 -18.06 19.39 1.50
C TYR A 231 -18.53 20.40 0.46
N ASN A 232 -17.93 21.60 0.48
CA ASN A 232 -18.17 22.65 -0.52
C ASN A 232 -19.66 23.05 -0.68
N ASP A 233 -20.48 22.88 0.36
CA ASP A 233 -21.94 23.06 0.23
C ASP A 233 -22.35 24.51 -0.11
N SER A 234 -21.55 25.48 0.32
CA SER A 234 -21.74 26.91 0.05
C SER A 234 -21.40 27.34 -1.38
N ASP A 235 -20.90 26.44 -2.25
CA ASP A 235 -20.60 26.76 -3.63
C ASP A 235 -21.91 26.94 -4.43
N PHE A 236 -22.14 28.16 -4.95
CA PHE A 236 -23.35 28.49 -5.72
C PHE A 236 -23.33 27.92 -7.13
N SER A 237 -22.14 27.59 -7.66
CA SER A 237 -21.94 27.18 -9.05
C SER A 237 -21.55 25.71 -9.16
N LYS A 238 -22.29 24.84 -8.46
CA LYS A 238 -22.02 23.39 -8.37
C LYS A 238 -21.99 22.71 -9.74
N GLU A 239 -22.66 23.23 -10.76
CA GLU A 239 -22.71 22.58 -12.08
C GLU A 239 -21.72 23.14 -13.10
N HIS A 240 -20.93 24.16 -12.74
CA HIS A 240 -20.05 24.80 -13.70
C HIS A 240 -18.87 23.87 -14.07
N PRO A 241 -18.66 23.55 -15.37
CA PRO A 241 -17.67 22.55 -15.79
C PRO A 241 -16.23 22.93 -15.41
N ALA A 242 -15.91 24.22 -15.31
CA ALA A 242 -14.60 24.67 -14.84
C ALA A 242 -14.29 24.35 -13.36
N ARG A 243 -15.27 23.91 -12.56
CA ARG A 243 -15.08 23.49 -11.16
C ARG A 243 -14.60 22.05 -11.01
N GLY A 244 -14.30 21.36 -12.11
CA GLY A 244 -13.86 19.97 -12.07
C GLY A 244 -15.00 18.98 -11.85
N GLU A 245 -14.67 17.69 -11.89
CA GLU A 245 -15.64 16.62 -11.73
C GLU A 245 -16.15 16.56 -10.29
N LEU A 246 -17.47 16.46 -10.14
CA LEU A 246 -18.12 16.27 -8.85
C LEU A 246 -18.10 14.79 -8.48
N VAL A 247 -17.51 14.49 -7.33
CA VAL A 247 -17.61 13.19 -6.65
C VAL A 247 -18.63 13.31 -5.51
N ASP A 248 -18.99 12.18 -4.90
CA ASP A 248 -19.89 12.11 -3.76
C ASP A 248 -19.52 13.10 -2.64
N ASP A 249 -20.51 13.49 -1.85
CA ASP A 249 -20.39 14.43 -0.73
C ASP A 249 -19.77 15.80 -1.09
N GLY A 250 -19.79 16.23 -2.35
CA GLY A 250 -19.40 17.59 -2.73
C GLY A 250 -17.91 17.79 -3.04
N ILE A 251 -17.11 16.72 -2.97
CA ILE A 251 -15.68 16.75 -3.28
C ILE A 251 -15.47 16.96 -4.78
N ARG A 252 -14.50 17.81 -5.15
CA ARG A 252 -14.13 18.02 -6.55
C ARG A 252 -12.79 17.41 -6.89
N ILE A 253 -12.68 16.93 -8.13
CA ILE A 253 -11.40 16.51 -8.71
C ILE A 253 -11.10 17.32 -9.98
N HIS A 254 -9.90 17.88 -10.03
CA HIS A 254 -9.37 18.59 -11.18
C HIS A 254 -8.19 17.80 -11.76
N SER A 255 -8.31 17.38 -13.01
CA SER A 255 -7.26 16.62 -13.70
C SER A 255 -6.50 17.50 -14.67
N MET A 256 -5.18 17.57 -14.49
CA MET A 256 -4.27 18.29 -15.37
C MET A 256 -3.38 17.31 -16.14
N VAL A 257 -3.30 17.49 -17.45
CA VAL A 257 -2.49 16.63 -18.33
C VAL A 257 -1.61 17.51 -19.17
N SER A 258 -0.30 17.40 -18.98
CA SER A 258 0.66 18.19 -19.76
C SER A 258 2.01 17.48 -19.83
N PRO A 259 2.70 17.55 -20.99
CA PRO A 259 4.08 17.11 -21.08
C PRO A 259 4.96 17.79 -20.03
N GLY A 260 5.83 17.03 -19.36
CA GLY A 260 6.71 17.52 -18.31
C GLY A 260 6.09 17.55 -16.90
N PHE A 261 4.79 17.30 -16.77
CA PHE A 261 4.21 17.02 -15.45
C PHE A 261 4.63 15.64 -14.96
N ILE A 262 4.79 15.53 -13.65
CA ILE A 262 4.95 14.27 -12.94
C ILE A 262 3.58 13.77 -12.47
N SER A 263 3.51 12.51 -12.05
CA SER A 263 2.30 11.99 -11.41
C SER A 263 2.18 12.61 -10.02
N SER A 264 1.35 13.64 -9.89
CA SER A 264 1.10 14.37 -8.63
C SER A 264 -0.34 14.21 -8.20
N LEU A 265 -0.56 14.11 -6.90
CA LEU A 265 -1.87 14.25 -6.27
C LEU A 265 -1.76 15.23 -5.12
N ALA A 266 -2.62 16.25 -5.11
CA ALA A 266 -2.74 17.21 -4.04
C ALA A 266 -4.19 17.25 -3.52
N VAL A 267 -4.35 17.25 -2.21
CA VAL A 267 -5.62 17.45 -1.52
C VAL A 267 -5.53 18.76 -0.76
N SER A 268 -6.43 19.69 -1.04
CA SER A 268 -6.54 20.96 -0.33
C SER A 268 -7.81 20.94 0.51
N LEU A 269 -7.64 21.08 1.81
CA LEU A 269 -8.72 21.25 2.76
C LEU A 269 -8.66 22.68 3.30
N SER A 270 -9.80 23.35 3.42
CA SER A 270 -9.83 24.75 3.87
C SER A 270 -10.95 25.08 4.83
N GLY A 271 -10.70 26.11 5.63
CA GLY A 271 -11.61 26.67 6.61
C GLY A 271 -11.36 28.18 6.78
N PRO A 272 -12.17 28.88 7.59
CA PRO A 272 -12.00 30.31 7.79
C PRO A 272 -10.61 30.67 8.32
N GLY A 273 -9.79 31.33 7.48
CA GLY A 273 -8.46 31.81 7.85
C GLY A 273 -7.32 30.79 7.68
N GLU A 274 -7.58 29.60 7.15
CA GLU A 274 -6.55 28.59 6.94
C GLU A 274 -6.76 27.71 5.71
N VAL A 275 -5.65 27.19 5.19
CA VAL A 275 -5.63 26.18 4.13
C VAL A 275 -4.60 25.12 4.53
N PHE A 276 -5.04 23.87 4.53
CA PHE A 276 -4.19 22.71 4.75
C PHE A 276 -4.05 21.92 3.46
N SER A 277 -2.81 21.77 2.99
CA SER A 277 -2.52 21.10 1.72
C SER A 277 -1.64 19.88 1.95
N LEU A 278 -2.09 18.75 1.42
CA LEU A 278 -1.31 17.52 1.32
C LEU A 278 -0.93 17.32 -0.15
N ARG A 279 0.32 16.98 -0.42
CA ARG A 279 0.80 16.75 -1.79
C ARG A 279 1.75 15.57 -1.84
N HIS A 280 1.57 14.72 -2.83
CA HIS A 280 2.44 13.58 -3.10
C HIS A 280 2.81 13.54 -4.58
N ASP A 281 4.10 13.44 -4.84
CA ASP A 281 4.70 13.53 -6.17
C ASP A 281 5.50 12.24 -6.46
N ILE A 282 5.13 11.52 -7.51
CA ILE A 282 5.85 10.33 -7.99
C ILE A 282 6.70 10.73 -9.20
N THR A 283 8.02 10.73 -9.00
CA THR A 283 9.00 11.08 -10.04
C THR A 283 9.60 9.86 -10.75
N ASP A 284 9.55 8.68 -10.14
CA ASP A 284 10.14 7.44 -10.66
C ASP A 284 9.35 6.24 -10.10
N VAL A 285 9.18 5.18 -10.90
CA VAL A 285 8.52 3.92 -10.51
C VAL A 285 9.18 3.26 -9.29
N LYS A 286 10.46 3.54 -9.02
CA LYS A 286 11.21 3.11 -7.83
C LYS A 286 10.54 3.56 -6.53
N ALA A 287 9.74 4.62 -6.54
CA ALA A 287 8.96 5.06 -5.38
C ALA A 287 7.96 4.01 -4.87
N LEU A 288 7.58 3.05 -5.71
CA LEU A 288 6.67 1.95 -5.37
C LEU A 288 7.38 0.77 -4.68
N MET A 289 8.71 0.68 -4.83
CA MET A 289 9.49 -0.48 -4.39
C MET A 289 9.51 -0.66 -2.86
N PRO A 290 9.62 0.41 -2.04
CA PRO A 290 9.51 0.24 -0.59
C PRO A 290 8.19 -0.42 -0.17
N GLY A 291 7.07 -0.02 -0.76
CA GLY A 291 5.76 -0.62 -0.47
C GLY A 291 5.66 -2.06 -0.93
N LEU A 292 6.21 -2.40 -2.11
CA LEU A 292 6.32 -3.78 -2.58
C LEU A 292 7.09 -4.67 -1.58
N LEU A 293 8.26 -4.21 -1.14
CA LEU A 293 9.09 -4.97 -0.21
C LEU A 293 8.40 -5.15 1.15
N VAL A 294 7.61 -4.16 1.61
CA VAL A 294 6.76 -4.31 2.80
C VAL A 294 5.68 -5.37 2.55
N ALA A 295 4.98 -5.32 1.42
CA ALA A 295 3.94 -6.28 1.07
C ALA A 295 4.48 -7.72 1.05
N ILE A 296 5.63 -7.96 0.41
CA ILE A 296 6.27 -9.28 0.35
C ILE A 296 6.63 -9.78 1.76
N ARG A 297 7.17 -8.91 2.64
CA ARG A 297 7.52 -9.32 4.02
C ARG A 297 6.29 -9.64 4.85
N ARG A 298 5.20 -8.89 4.66
CA ARG A 298 3.97 -9.02 5.45
C ARG A 298 3.15 -10.21 5.00
N VAL A 299 3.02 -10.45 3.69
CA VAL A 299 2.17 -11.52 3.15
C VAL A 299 2.57 -12.90 3.67
N ILE A 300 3.87 -13.13 3.91
CA ILE A 300 4.40 -14.38 4.47
C ILE A 300 3.73 -14.76 5.79
N ARG A 301 3.29 -13.77 6.58
CA ARG A 301 2.65 -13.98 7.88
C ARG A 301 1.14 -14.04 7.81
N LEU A 302 0.54 -13.75 6.66
CA LEU A 302 -0.89 -13.78 6.46
C LEU A 302 -1.38 -15.19 6.14
N GLN A 303 -2.60 -15.49 6.57
CA GLN A 303 -3.34 -16.73 6.30
C GLN A 303 -4.62 -16.47 5.50
N SER A 304 -4.85 -15.22 5.10
CA SER A 304 -6.00 -14.79 4.32
C SER A 304 -5.62 -13.64 3.40
N LEU A 305 -6.56 -13.22 2.56
CA LEU A 305 -6.38 -12.08 1.69
C LEU A 305 -6.58 -10.77 2.45
N VAL A 306 -5.68 -9.80 2.22
CA VAL A 306 -5.83 -8.42 2.65
C VAL A 306 -5.92 -7.52 1.43
N TYR A 307 -7.01 -6.76 1.33
CA TYR A 307 -7.18 -5.73 0.31
C TYR A 307 -6.75 -4.37 0.87
N GLY A 308 -5.76 -3.76 0.22
CA GLY A 308 -5.16 -2.49 0.61
C GLY A 308 -3.81 -2.66 1.32
N LEU A 309 -2.81 -1.86 0.93
CA LEU A 309 -1.49 -1.85 1.57
C LEU A 309 -1.52 -1.09 2.91
N GLU A 310 -2.46 -0.16 3.08
CA GLU A 310 -2.72 0.60 4.30
C GLU A 310 -3.02 -0.30 5.52
N LYS A 311 -3.56 -1.50 5.29
CA LYS A 311 -3.88 -2.45 6.37
C LYS A 311 -2.68 -3.23 6.90
N ILE A 312 -1.54 -3.16 6.21
CA ILE A 312 -0.34 -3.94 6.54
C ILE A 312 0.94 -3.12 6.68
N LEU A 313 0.84 -1.80 6.48
CA LEU A 313 1.91 -0.84 6.74
C LEU A 313 2.31 -0.88 8.23
#